data_AF-A0A968ZJG9-F1
#
_entry.id   AF-A0A968ZJG9-F1
#
_cell.length_a   1.000
_cell.length_b   1.000
_cell.length_c   1.000
_cell.angle_alpha   90.00
_cell.angle_beta   90.00
_cell.angle_gamma   90.00
#
_symmetry.space_group_name_H-M   'P 1'
#
loop_
_entity.id
_entity.type
_entity.pdbx_description
1 polymer ?
#
loop_
_entity_poly.entity_id
_entity_poly.type
_entity_poly.pdbx_seq_one_letter_code
_entity_poly.pdbx_strand_id
1 'polypeptide(L)' 'MKNILILFAHPRFEQSRAQQALVAAASTIEGVSLRDLYELYPDFNIDVEAEKEILLAHEV' A
#
# COMPACT_ATOMS: atom_id res chain seq x y z
N MET A 1 10.89 10.88 -11.67
CA MET A 1 9.61 11.33 -11.07
C MET A 1 9.49 10.65 -9.72
N LYS A 2 9.01 11.33 -8.70
CA LYS A 2 8.91 10.76 -7.35
C LYS A 2 7.74 9.79 -7.31
N ASN A 3 7.99 8.56 -6.89
CA ASN A 3 6.99 7.50 -6.81
C ASN A 3 6.63 7.32 -5.33
N ILE A 4 5.36 7.52 -4.97
CA ILE A 4 4.88 7.42 -3.60
C ILE A 4 4.34 6.01 -3.37
N LEU A 5 4.88 5.31 -2.38
CA LEU A 5 4.34 4.04 -1.91
C LEU A 5 3.45 4.27 -0.70
N ILE A 6 2.19 3.85 -0.78
CA ILE A 6 1.26 3.79 0.35
C ILE A 6 1.23 2.35 0.86
N LEU A 7 1.84 2.14 2.03
CA LEU A 7 1.71 0.90 2.78
C LEU A 7 0.36 0.90 3.49
N PHE A 8 -0.54 0.06 3.00
CA PHE A 8 -1.90 -0.02 3.48
C PHE A 8 -2.04 -1.22 4.44
N ALA A 9 -2.27 -0.93 5.73
CA ALA A 9 -2.23 -1.93 6.79
C ALA A 9 -3.54 -1.91 7.61
N HIS A 10 -4.67 -2.23 6.97
CA HIS A 10 -5.96 -2.22 7.65
C HIS A 10 -6.66 -3.60 7.70
N PRO A 11 -6.82 -4.23 8.88
CA PRO A 11 -7.39 -5.58 8.99
C PRO A 11 -8.88 -5.69 8.61
N ARG A 12 -9.60 -4.57 8.48
CA ARG A 12 -11.04 -4.54 8.15
C ARG A 12 -11.36 -3.43 7.17
N PHE A 13 -10.65 -3.39 6.06
CA PHE A 13 -10.84 -2.39 5.01
C PHE A 13 -12.28 -2.26 4.51
N GLU A 14 -13.00 -3.39 4.37
CA GLU A 14 -14.38 -3.39 3.89
C GLU A 14 -15.37 -2.60 4.77
N GLN A 15 -15.04 -2.39 6.05
CA GLN A 15 -15.89 -1.67 7.00
C GLN A 15 -15.50 -0.18 7.14
N SER A 16 -14.38 0.25 6.54
CA SER A 16 -13.84 1.59 6.74
C SER A 16 -14.19 2.55 5.59
N ARG A 17 -15.23 3.35 5.80
CA ARG A 17 -15.69 4.37 4.84
C ARG A 17 -14.63 5.44 4.55
N ALA A 18 -13.89 5.87 5.57
CA ALA A 18 -12.86 6.90 5.43
C ALA A 18 -11.68 6.39 4.61
N GLN A 19 -11.25 5.16 4.89
CA GLN A 19 -10.11 4.56 4.23
C GLN A 19 -10.41 4.21 2.77
N GLN A 20 -11.63 3.73 2.48
CA GLN A 20 -12.09 3.51 1.10
C GLN A 20 -12.07 4.78 0.27
N ALA A 21 -12.54 5.90 0.83
CA ALA A 21 -12.48 7.20 0.14
C ALA A 21 -11.04 7.64 -0.12
N LEU A 22 -10.14 7.44 0.84
CA LEU A 22 -8.73 7.79 0.72
C LEU A 22 -8.00 6.95 -0.33
N VAL A 23 -8.21 5.63 -0.32
CA VAL A 23 -7.65 4.70 -1.32
C VAL A 23 -8.17 5.01 -2.72
N ALA A 24 -9.48 5.26 -2.86
CA ALA A 24 -10.08 5.62 -4.14
C ALA A 24 -9.48 6.92 -4.70
N ALA A 25 -9.30 7.95 -3.87
CA ALA A 25 -8.67 9.19 -4.30
C ALA A 25 -7.18 9.00 -4.64
N ALA A 26 -6.43 8.30 -3.78
CA ALA A 26 -4.99 8.05 -3.98
C ALA A 26 -4.70 7.26 -5.26
N SER A 27 -5.57 6.31 -5.63
CA SER A 27 -5.44 5.49 -6.84
C SER A 27 -5.57 6.28 -8.15
N THR A 28 -6.06 7.53 -8.09
CA THR A 28 -6.17 8.40 -9.27
C THR A 28 -4.92 9.26 -9.52
N ILE A 29 -3.96 9.25 -8.59
CA ILE A 29 -2.77 10.09 -8.66
C ILE A 29 -1.65 9.31 -9.37
N GLU A 30 -1.12 9.88 -10.45
CA GLU A 30 0.01 9.29 -11.17
C GLU A 30 1.26 9.25 -10.27
N GLY A 31 1.95 8.11 -10.27
CA GLY A 31 3.12 7.87 -9.42
C GLY A 31 2.78 7.45 -7.98
N VAL A 32 1.51 7.21 -7.65
CA VAL A 32 1.10 6.60 -6.36
C VAL A 32 0.84 5.11 -6.54
N SER A 33 1.53 4.29 -5.75
CA SER A 33 1.33 2.85 -5.67
C SER A 33 0.75 2.49 -4.31
N LEU A 34 -0.28 1.65 -4.28
CA LEU A 34 -0.86 1.12 -3.05
C LEU A 34 -0.47 -0.34 -2.84
N ARG A 35 -0.06 -0.68 -1.63
CA ARG A 35 0.31 -2.05 -1.25
C ARG A 35 -0.45 -2.46 0.02
N ASP A 36 -1.44 -3.32 -0.13
CA ASP A 36 -2.21 -3.87 0.99
C ASP A 36 -1.44 -5.02 1.65
N LEU A 37 -0.96 -4.79 2.87
CA LEU A 37 -0.16 -5.75 3.61
C LEU A 37 -1.00 -6.89 4.20
N TYR A 38 -2.28 -6.66 4.50
CA TYR A 38 -3.15 -7.71 5.04
C TYR A 38 -3.64 -8.65 3.96
N GLU A 39 -3.85 -8.15 2.74
CA GLU A 39 -4.13 -9.00 1.57
C GLU A 39 -2.88 -9.80 1.16
N LEU A 40 -1.71 -9.16 1.18
CA LEU A 40 -0.46 -9.77 0.74
C LEU A 40 0.12 -10.78 1.76
N TYR A 41 -0.02 -10.50 3.05
CA TYR A 41 0.50 -11.33 4.13
C TYR A 41 -0.60 -11.68 5.15
N PRO A 42 -1.62 -12.47 4.76
CA PRO A 42 -2.70 -12.86 5.68
C PRO A 42 -2.19 -13.66 6.89
N ASP A 43 -1.10 -14.41 6.69
CA ASP A 43 -0.43 -15.20 7.73
C ASP A 43 0.74 -14.46 8.41
N PHE A 44 0.91 -13.16 8.13
CA PHE A 44 1.97 -12.30 8.68
C PHE A 44 3.42 -12.74 8.38
N ASN A 45 3.62 -13.65 7.43
CA ASN A 45 4.93 -14.05 6.94
C ASN A 45 5.44 -13.05 5.88
N ILE A 46 6.02 -11.95 6.33
CA ILE A 46 6.46 -10.85 5.46
C ILE A 46 7.72 -11.26 4.68
N ASP A 47 7.70 -11.04 3.36
CA ASP A 47 8.89 -11.13 2.52
C ASP A 47 9.73 -9.85 2.63
N VAL A 48 10.73 -9.91 3.49
CA VAL A 48 11.60 -8.77 3.80
C VAL A 48 12.35 -8.26 2.57
N GLU A 49 12.78 -9.15 1.67
CA GLU A 49 13.60 -8.72 0.54
C GLU A 49 12.74 -8.05 -0.54
N ALA A 50 11.56 -8.62 -0.82
CA ALA A 50 10.59 -8.00 -1.71
C ALA A 50 10.15 -6.61 -1.23
N GLU A 51 9.87 -6.43 0.08
CA GLU A 51 9.49 -5.12 0.60
C GLU A 51 10.61 -4.07 0.48
N LYS A 52 11.87 -4.47 0.67
CA LYS A 52 13.02 -3.56 0.48
C LYS A 52 13.18 -3.12 -0.97
N GLU A 53 13.08 -4.05 -1.92
CA GLU A 53 13.17 -3.71 -3.35
C GLU A 53 12.08 -2.72 -3.75
N ILE A 54 10.87 -2.93 -3.23
CA ILE A 54 9.74 -2.03 -3.49
C ILE A 54 9.98 -0.67 -2.85
N LEU A 55 10.49 -0.60 -1.62
CA LEU A 55 10.85 0.67 -1.00
C LEU A 55 11.91 1.42 -1.80
N LEU A 56 12.94 0.73 -2.30
CA LEU A 56 13.99 1.34 -3.13
C LEU A 56 13.47 1.83 -4.48
N ALA A 57 12.43 1.19 -5.03
CA ALA A 57 11.79 1.62 -6.28
C ALA A 57 10.90 2.88 -6.12
N HIS A 58 10.64 3.32 -4.88
CA HIS A 58 9.78 4.47 -4.57
C HIS A 58 10.59 5.56 -3.85
N GLU A 59 10.93 6.63 -4.57
CA GLU A 59 11.60 7.81 -4.00
C GLU A 59 10.62 8.98 -3.79
N VAL A 60 10.63 9.58 -2.58
CA VAL A 60 9.73 10.67 -2.14
C VAL A 60 10.38 12.04 -2.20
#